data_AF-A0A2S0VQ59-F1
#
_entry.id   AF-A0A2S0VQ59-F1
#
_cell.length_a   1.000
_cell.length_b   1.000
_cell.length_c   1.000
_cell.angle_alpha   90.00
_cell.angle_beta   90.00
_cell.angle_gamma   90.00
#
_symmetry.space_group_name_H-M   'P 1'
#
loop_
_entity.id
_entity.type
_entity.pdbx_description
1 polymer ?
#
loop_
_entity_poly.entity_id
_entity_poly.type
_entity_poly.pdbx_seq_one_letter_code
_entity_poly.pdbx_strand_id
1 'polypeptide(L)'
;MKRLRDLKGFGPKSEQILAQVNIHTVEDFMAIDPYELYRQLKLTVKGTGLNSIYAIIGARENKHWQDVAKHQKSAILMRLDDMGLAPK
;
A
#
# COMPACT_ATOMS: atom_id res chain seq x y z
N MET A 1 2.70 21.66 -2.14
CA MET A 1 3.14 20.26 -2.25
C MET A 1 2.05 19.36 -1.72
N LYS A 2 1.72 18.26 -2.42
CA LYS A 2 0.72 17.30 -1.97
C LYS A 2 1.31 16.42 -0.86
N ARG A 3 0.57 16.11 0.20
CA ARG A 3 1.03 15.22 1.26
C ARG A 3 0.51 13.80 1.07
N LEU A 4 1.15 12.83 1.71
CA LEU A 4 0.69 11.43 1.73
C LEU A 4 -0.74 11.31 2.26
N ARG A 5 -1.07 12.02 3.34
CA ARG A 5 -2.42 12.03 3.91
C ARG A 5 -3.51 12.54 2.95
N ASP A 6 -3.14 13.22 1.86
CA ASP A 6 -4.06 13.78 0.86
C ASP A 6 -4.22 12.86 -0.37
N LEU A 7 -3.53 11.71 -0.40
CA LEU A 7 -3.73 10.71 -1.45
C LEU A 7 -5.05 9.96 -1.24
N LYS A 8 -5.68 9.54 -2.33
CA LYS A 8 -7.00 8.88 -2.25
C LYS A 8 -6.92 7.59 -1.44
N GLY A 9 -7.78 7.46 -0.43
CA GLY A 9 -7.78 6.33 0.49
C GLY A 9 -6.76 6.44 1.63
N PHE A 10 -5.96 7.51 1.68
CA PHE A 10 -5.08 7.81 2.80
C PHE A 10 -5.68 8.88 3.72
N GLY A 11 -5.09 8.96 4.92
CA GLY A 11 -5.36 10.00 5.90
C GLY A 11 -4.17 10.13 6.86
N PRO A 12 -4.30 10.90 7.95
CA PRO A 12 -3.20 11.12 8.90
C PRO A 12 -2.61 9.81 9.45
N LYS A 13 -3.43 8.79 9.67
CA LYS A 13 -2.96 7.48 10.13
C LYS A 13 -2.12 6.75 9.10
N SER A 14 -2.49 6.81 7.82
CA SER A 14 -1.70 6.22 6.73
C SER A 14 -0.33 6.88 6.63
N GLU A 15 -0.27 8.22 6.74
CA GLU A 15 1.00 8.96 6.73
C GLU A 15 1.91 8.55 7.91
N GLN A 16 1.35 8.40 9.12
CA GLN A 16 2.09 7.89 10.29
C GLN A 16 2.59 6.45 10.11
N ILE A 17 1.83 5.61 9.42
CA ILE A 17 2.20 4.21 9.14
C ILE A 17 3.33 4.16 8.10
N LEU A 18 3.22 4.95 7.02
CA LEU A 18 4.24 5.04 5.98
C LEU A 18 5.57 5.56 6.52
N ALA A 19 5.53 6.51 7.46
CA ALA A 19 6.73 7.01 8.12
C ALA A 19 7.50 5.93 8.91
N GLN A 20 6.84 4.85 9.37
CA GLN A 20 7.51 3.74 10.07
C GLN A 20 8.38 2.88 9.14
N VAL A 21 8.20 3.02 7.82
CA VAL A 21 8.99 2.33 6.79
C VAL A 21 9.73 3.34 5.90
N ASN A 22 10.09 4.49 6.47
CA ASN A 22 10.89 5.55 5.83
C ASN A 22 10.26 6.17 4.56
N ILE A 23 8.93 6.15 4.45
CA ILE A 23 8.19 6.84 3.38
C ILE A 23 7.60 8.14 3.95
N HIS A 24 8.18 9.28 3.58
CA HIS A 24 7.84 10.59 4.17
C HIS A 24 7.17 11.53 3.16
N THR A 25 7.43 11.33 1.87
CA THR A 25 6.95 12.20 0.79
C THR A 25 6.14 11.44 -0.24
N VAL A 26 5.37 12.16 -1.06
CA VAL A 26 4.64 11.53 -2.18
C VAL A 26 5.64 10.99 -3.19
N GLU A 27 6.79 11.64 -3.34
CA GLU A 27 7.91 11.22 -4.17
C GLU A 27 8.47 9.87 -3.71
N ASP A 28 8.76 9.69 -2.42
CA ASP A 28 9.20 8.41 -1.85
C ASP A 28 8.16 7.31 -2.13
N PHE A 29 6.88 7.64 -1.89
CA PHE A 29 5.77 6.72 -2.06
C PHE A 29 5.58 6.30 -3.52
N MET A 30 5.82 7.17 -4.49
CA MET A 30 5.71 6.86 -5.91
C MET A 30 6.96 6.13 -6.44
N ALA A 31 8.13 6.35 -5.84
CA ALA A 31 9.39 5.76 -6.28
C ALA A 31 9.57 4.29 -5.86
N ILE A 32 9.04 3.88 -4.70
CA ILE A 32 9.13 2.49 -4.22
C ILE A 32 8.16 1.56 -5.00
N ASP A 33 8.50 0.30 -5.23
CA ASP A 33 7.54 -0.69 -5.75
C ASP A 33 6.40 -0.92 -4.73
N PRO A 34 5.11 -1.00 -5.15
CA PRO A 34 4.00 -1.06 -4.20
C PRO A 34 3.98 -2.38 -3.40
N TYR A 35 4.47 -3.48 -3.97
CA TYR A 35 4.54 -4.77 -3.28
C TYR A 35 5.73 -4.81 -2.31
N GLU A 36 6.84 -4.16 -2.66
CA GLU A 36 7.96 -3.94 -1.74
C GLU A 36 7.56 -3.06 -0.55
N LEU A 37 6.83 -1.97 -0.78
CA LEU A 37 6.26 -1.16 0.30
C LEU A 37 5.35 -1.98 1.21
N TYR A 38 4.48 -2.80 0.61
CA TYR A 38 3.63 -3.71 1.38
C TYR A 38 4.44 -4.71 2.20
N ARG A 39 5.53 -5.27 1.66
CA ARG A 39 6.45 -6.15 2.39
C ARG A 39 7.03 -5.46 3.61
N GLN A 40 7.55 -4.24 3.46
CA GLN A 40 8.13 -3.48 4.56
C GLN A 40 7.09 -3.19 5.66
N LEU A 41 5.88 -2.81 5.26
CA LEU A 41 4.78 -2.60 6.20
C LEU A 41 4.36 -3.90 6.90
N LYS A 42 4.33 -5.03 6.18
CA LYS A 42 3.97 -6.33 6.75
C LYS A 42 4.97 -6.82 7.79
N LEU A 43 6.25 -6.51 7.59
CA LEU A 43 7.31 -6.85 8.54
C LEU A 43 7.37 -5.89 9.74
N THR A 44 7.01 -4.62 9.56
CA THR A 44 7.23 -3.56 10.57
C THR A 44 5.98 -3.21 11.35
N VAL A 45 4.82 -3.23 10.71
CA VAL A 45 3.56 -2.70 11.25
C VAL A 45 2.57 -3.85 11.48
N LYS A 46 2.34 -4.17 12.76
CA LYS A 46 1.39 -5.20 13.18
C LYS A 46 0.00 -4.91 12.62
N GLY A 47 -0.65 -5.94 12.05
CA GLY A 47 -1.98 -5.83 11.47
C GLY A 47 -2.01 -5.36 10.01
N THR A 48 -0.86 -5.21 9.35
CA THR A 48 -0.81 -5.01 7.89
C THR A 48 -1.39 -6.22 7.16
N GLY A 49 -2.56 -6.02 6.55
CA GLY A 49 -3.31 -7.04 5.82
C GLY A 49 -3.54 -6.65 4.35
N LEU A 50 -4.32 -7.45 3.62
CA LEU A 50 -4.58 -7.21 2.18
C LEU A 50 -5.13 -5.81 1.86
N ASN A 51 -5.90 -5.23 2.77
CA ASN A 51 -6.42 -3.87 2.57
C ASN A 51 -5.30 -2.83 2.42
N SER A 52 -4.13 -3.06 3.01
CA SER A 52 -2.98 -2.16 2.89
C SER A 52 -2.46 -2.12 1.44
N ILE A 53 -2.30 -3.27 0.77
CA ILE A 53 -1.85 -3.28 -0.64
C ILE A 53 -2.90 -2.66 -1.57
N TYR A 54 -4.20 -2.89 -1.31
CA TYR A 54 -5.26 -2.25 -2.09
C TYR A 54 -5.27 -0.73 -1.91
N ALA A 55 -5.03 -0.24 -0.69
CA ALA A 55 -4.93 1.19 -0.42
C ALA A 55 -3.68 1.80 -1.07
N ILE A 56 -2.53 1.12 -1.03
CA ILE A 56 -1.29 1.58 -1.70
C ILE A 56 -1.52 1.72 -3.20
N ILE A 57 -2.03 0.68 -3.85
CA ILE A 57 -2.28 0.70 -5.30
C ILE A 57 -3.38 1.72 -5.63
N GLY A 58 -4.46 1.79 -4.84
CA GLY A 58 -5.54 2.75 -5.03
C GLY A 58 -5.06 4.20 -4.93
N ALA A 59 -4.20 4.52 -3.97
CA ALA A 59 -3.60 5.84 -3.82
C ALA A 59 -2.75 6.24 -5.04
N ARG A 60 -1.97 5.30 -5.61
CA ARG A 60 -1.14 5.53 -6.81
C ARG A 60 -1.97 5.70 -8.08
N GLU A 61 -3.01 4.89 -8.23
CA GLU A 61 -3.90 4.93 -9.39
C GLU A 61 -5.01 5.98 -9.27
N ASN A 62 -5.06 6.71 -8.15
CA ASN A 62 -6.15 7.62 -7.81
C ASN A 62 -7.56 6.95 -7.84
N LYS A 63 -7.63 5.68 -7.44
CA LYS A 63 -8.85 4.85 -7.34
C LYS A 63 -9.25 4.60 -5.89
N HIS A 64 -10.52 4.28 -5.67
CA HIS A 64 -10.94 3.79 -4.36
C HIS A 64 -10.37 2.39 -4.15
N TRP A 65 -9.91 2.06 -2.94
CA TRP A 65 -9.27 0.76 -2.67
C TRP A 65 -10.20 -0.43 -2.95
N GLN A 66 -11.52 -0.25 -2.82
CA GLN A 66 -12.50 -1.28 -3.16
C GLN A 66 -12.53 -1.59 -4.67
N ASP A 67 -12.26 -0.60 -5.53
CA ASP A 67 -12.18 -0.83 -6.97
C ASP A 67 -10.95 -1.68 -7.31
N VAL A 68 -9.83 -1.45 -6.63
CA VAL A 68 -8.62 -2.27 -6.75
C VAL A 68 -8.90 -3.70 -6.26
N ALA A 69 -9.50 -3.84 -5.08
CA ALA A 69 -9.86 -5.14 -4.52
C ALA A 69 -10.85 -5.91 -5.40
N LYS A 70 -11.75 -5.22 -6.11
CA LYS A 70 -12.72 -5.84 -7.01
C LYS A 70 -12.10 -6.31 -8.32
N HIS A 71 -11.26 -5.49 -8.94
CA HIS A 71 -10.81 -5.72 -10.32
C HIS A 71 -9.38 -6.28 -10.43
N GLN A 72 -8.55 -6.12 -9.40
CA GLN A 72 -7.11 -6.45 -9.46
C GLN A 72 -6.70 -7.52 -8.44
N LYS A 73 -7.60 -7.97 -7.56
CA LYS A 73 -7.28 -8.87 -6.44
C LYS A 73 -6.55 -10.14 -6.87
N SER A 74 -6.98 -10.81 -7.94
CA SER A 74 -6.34 -12.06 -8.37
C SER A 74 -4.88 -11.84 -8.78
N ALA A 75 -4.59 -10.78 -9.54
CA ALA A 75 -3.23 -10.44 -9.95
C ALA A 75 -2.36 -10.04 -8.74
N ILE A 76 -2.93 -9.27 -7.81
CA ILE A 76 -2.23 -8.88 -6.57
C ILE A 76 -1.90 -10.11 -5.73
N LEU A 77 -2.85 -11.04 -5.54
CA LEU A 77 -2.63 -12.25 -4.76
C LEU A 77 -1.57 -13.15 -5.38
N MET A 78 -1.61 -13.35 -6.70
CA MET A 78 -0.58 -14.11 -7.41
C MET A 78 0.80 -13.49 -7.19
N ARG A 79 0.93 -12.17 -7.33
CA ARG A 79 2.21 -11.48 -7.10
C ARG A 79 2.68 -11.57 -5.65
N LEU A 80 1.76 -11.50 -4.68
CA LEU A 80 2.09 -11.68 -3.27
C LEU A 80 2.52 -13.12 -2.98
N ASP A 81 1.93 -14.11 -3.64
CA ASP A 81 2.30 -15.52 -3.51
C ASP A 81 3.71 -15.78 -4.04
N ASP A 82 4.05 -15.22 -5.21
CA ASP A 82 5.42 -15.26 -5.77
C ASP A 82 6.46 -14.67 -4.81
N MET A 83 6.05 -13.72 -3.96
CA MET A 83 6.89 -13.07 -2.96
C MET A 83 6.88 -13.79 -1.59
N GLY A 84 6.11 -14.87 -1.43
CA GLY A 84 5.91 -15.55 -0.15
C GLY A 84 5.12 -14.73 0.89
N LEU A 85 4.34 -13.74 0.43
CA LEU A 85 3.59 -12.78 1.25
C LEU A 85 2.08 -13.00 1.19
N ALA A 86 1.59 -13.95 0.39
CA ALA A 86 0.16 -14.26 0.34
C ALA A 86 -0.36 -14.65 1.74
N PRO A 87 -1.53 -14.12 2.16
CA PRO A 87 -2.16 -14.59 3.39
C PRO A 87 -2.53 -16.07 3.25
N LYS A 88 -2.25 -16.84 4.29
CA LYS A 88 -2.66 -18.24 4.43
C LYS A 88 -4.13 -18.34 4.83
#